data_AF-A0A633DMB3-F1
#
_entry.id   AF-A0A633DMB3-F1
#
_cell.length_a   1.000
_cell.length_b   1.000
_cell.length_c   1.000
_cell.angle_alpha   90.00
_cell.angle_beta   90.00
_cell.angle_gamma   90.00
#
_symmetry.space_group_name_H-M   'P 1'
#
loop_
_entity.id
_entity.type
_entity.pdbx_description
1 polymer ?
#
loop_
_entity_poly.entity_id
_entity_poly.type
_entity_poly.pdbx_seq_one_letter_code
_entity_poly.pdbx_strand_id
1 'polypeptide(L)'
;MNQSDEESLKRDYCAGVMILEEIGRKYGITEGAVRKKARAKKWVRKKVRKSGMKTAKNVPQKNAGKTSSDAGSEGTDDGTKIPDFLPETKRIPGRPFTAHNTESLKHGAYTRRLLLSDDVTIDSLNTKLSDELFLVRAANMTAVTNIGKWTARIEDATPEEQKNLREQIAAAEKGIMRNIARIESLERSLGALAIMAVTPAKIIADTEYRAAAREKVKAETDILTSQKQGVTTPMTEIVSTLHDMSHSGRLDDIPEE
;
A
#
# COMPACT_ATOMS: atom_id res chain seq x y z
N MET A 1 16.79 -2.45 -43.70
CA MET A 1 15.47 -3.10 -43.86
C MET A 1 15.10 -2.95 -45.32
N ASN A 2 15.00 -4.06 -46.05
CA ASN A 2 14.65 -4.00 -47.48
C ASN A 2 13.16 -3.66 -47.62
N GLN A 3 12.74 -3.14 -48.78
CA GLN A 3 11.33 -2.76 -49.01
C GLN A 3 10.37 -3.96 -48.81
N SER A 4 10.81 -5.16 -49.16
CA SER A 4 10.04 -6.41 -49.00
C SER A 4 9.80 -6.78 -47.52
N ASP A 5 10.79 -6.59 -46.66
CA ASP A 5 10.66 -6.88 -45.21
C ASP A 5 9.70 -5.90 -44.54
N GLU A 6 9.65 -4.67 -45.05
CA GLU A 6 8.80 -3.62 -44.52
C GLU A 6 7.32 -3.82 -44.85
N GLU A 7 7.01 -4.32 -46.04
CA GLU A 7 5.66 -4.72 -46.42
C GLU A 7 5.17 -5.93 -45.63
N SER A 8 6.06 -6.89 -45.37
CA SER A 8 5.76 -8.07 -44.57
C SER A 8 5.50 -7.69 -43.10
N LEU A 9 6.32 -6.79 -42.54
CA LEU A 9 6.11 -6.21 -41.22
C LEU A 9 4.77 -5.46 -41.14
N LYS A 10 4.42 -4.68 -42.17
CA LYS A 10 3.12 -4.00 -42.26
C LYS A 10 1.97 -5.00 -42.26
N ARG A 11 2.05 -6.07 -43.05
CA ARG A 11 1.02 -7.12 -43.11
C ARG A 11 0.78 -7.76 -41.75
N ASP A 12 1.85 -8.20 -41.08
CA ASP A 12 1.75 -8.84 -39.77
C ASP A 12 1.25 -7.89 -38.68
N TYR A 13 1.70 -6.62 -38.72
CA TYR A 13 1.22 -5.57 -37.82
C TYR A 13 -0.27 -5.28 -38.03
N CYS A 14 -0.72 -5.13 -39.27
CA CYS A 14 -2.11 -4.83 -39.62
C CYS A 14 -3.04 -6.00 -39.35
N ALA A 15 -2.59 -7.24 -39.58
CA ALA A 15 -3.36 -8.46 -39.31
C ALA A 15 -3.78 -8.58 -37.84
N GLY A 16 -2.93 -8.09 -36.93
CA GLY A 16 -3.24 -8.02 -35.50
C GLY A 16 -3.27 -9.36 -34.78
N VAL A 17 -2.87 -10.45 -35.44
CA VAL A 17 -2.91 -11.84 -34.94
C VAL A 17 -1.75 -12.13 -33.97
N MET A 18 -0.55 -11.61 -34.26
CA MET A 18 0.67 -11.87 -33.46
C MET A 18 0.97 -10.72 -32.50
N ILE A 19 1.43 -11.02 -31.28
CA ILE A 19 1.80 -9.99 -30.29
C ILE A 19 2.96 -9.14 -30.85
N LEU A 20 3.06 -7.87 -30.48
CA LEU A 20 4.10 -6.96 -30.98
C LEU A 20 5.52 -7.46 -30.68
N GLU A 21 5.72 -8.16 -29.56
CA GLU A 21 6.97 -8.83 -29.22
C GLU A 21 7.33 -9.95 -30.22
N GLU A 22 6.35 -10.76 -30.63
CA GLU A 22 6.53 -11.85 -31.60
C GLU A 22 6.86 -11.28 -32.99
N ILE A 23 6.20 -10.19 -33.38
CA ILE A 23 6.51 -9.44 -34.61
C ILE A 23 7.95 -8.91 -34.52
N GLY A 24 8.33 -8.31 -33.41
CA GLY A 24 9.71 -7.84 -33.20
C GLY A 24 10.74 -8.96 -33.37
N ARG A 25 10.52 -10.11 -32.73
CA ARG A 25 11.38 -11.30 -32.87
C ARG A 25 11.49 -11.80 -34.32
N LYS A 26 10.37 -11.84 -35.06
CA LYS A 26 10.34 -12.30 -36.45
C LYS A 26 11.16 -11.43 -37.39
N TYR A 27 11.15 -10.12 -37.17
CA TYR A 27 11.84 -9.15 -38.04
C TYR A 27 13.17 -8.65 -37.45
N GLY A 28 13.64 -9.22 -36.33
CA GLY A 28 14.90 -8.83 -35.68
C GLY A 28 14.92 -7.40 -35.13
N ILE A 29 13.76 -6.86 -34.77
CA ILE A 29 13.57 -5.47 -34.34
C ILE A 29 12.91 -5.45 -32.96
N THR A 30 13.23 -4.46 -32.12
CA THR A 30 12.57 -4.31 -30.82
C THR A 30 11.10 -3.91 -30.97
N GLU A 31 10.26 -4.32 -30.02
CA GLU A 31 8.82 -3.99 -30.01
C GLU A 31 8.56 -2.47 -30.13
N GLY A 32 9.36 -1.66 -29.43
CA GLY A 32 9.27 -0.20 -29.48
C GLY A 32 9.57 0.36 -30.88
N ALA A 33 10.51 -0.23 -31.61
CA ALA A 33 10.81 0.16 -32.98
C ALA A 33 9.69 -0.22 -33.96
N VAL A 34 8.98 -1.34 -33.73
CA VAL A 34 7.76 -1.68 -34.48
C VAL A 34 6.67 -0.62 -34.25
N ARG A 35 6.40 -0.22 -33.01
CA ARG A 35 5.41 0.82 -32.67
C ARG A 35 5.78 2.18 -33.28
N LYS A 36 7.04 2.59 -33.17
CA LYS A 36 7.56 3.86 -33.73
C LYS A 36 7.37 3.90 -35.24
N LYS A 37 7.65 2.79 -35.92
CA LYS A 37 7.52 2.65 -37.38
C LYS A 37 6.06 2.66 -37.84
N ALA A 38 5.18 1.99 -37.09
CA ALA A 38 3.74 2.02 -37.34
C ALA A 38 3.15 3.44 -37.18
N ARG A 39 3.58 4.21 -36.17
CA ARG A 39 3.18 5.61 -36.00
C ARG A 39 3.66 6.49 -37.15
N ALA A 40 4.94 6.37 -37.52
CA ALA A 40 5.53 7.14 -38.62
C ALA A 40 4.82 6.90 -39.96
N LYS A 41 4.42 5.65 -40.23
CA LYS A 41 3.74 5.26 -41.48
C LYS A 41 2.21 5.15 -41.38
N LYS A 42 1.62 5.59 -40.27
CA LYS A 42 0.18 5.59 -40.00
C LYS A 42 -0.49 4.22 -40.24
N TRP A 43 0.14 3.13 -39.80
CA TRP A 43 -0.42 1.79 -39.93
C TRP A 43 -1.51 1.53 -38.89
N VAL A 44 -2.61 0.92 -39.32
CA VAL A 44 -3.76 0.57 -38.47
C VAL A 44 -3.76 -0.93 -38.20
N ARG A 45 -3.92 -1.33 -36.93
CA ARG A 45 -3.89 -2.73 -36.49
C ARG A 45 -5.29 -3.25 -36.17
N LYS A 46 -5.67 -4.39 -36.76
CA LYS A 46 -6.97 -5.03 -36.51
C LYS A 46 -7.01 -5.63 -35.11
N LYS A 47 -8.07 -5.35 -34.34
CA LYS A 47 -8.25 -5.88 -32.98
C LYS A 47 -8.87 -7.28 -33.05
N VAL A 48 -8.04 -8.32 -33.14
CA VAL A 48 -8.50 -9.71 -33.06
C VAL A 48 -8.76 -10.03 -31.58
N ARG A 49 -10.01 -10.37 -31.23
CA ARG A 49 -10.36 -10.84 -29.89
C ARG A 49 -9.63 -12.15 -29.63
N LYS A 50 -8.71 -12.20 -28.66
CA LYS A 50 -8.18 -13.46 -28.15
C LYS A 50 -9.31 -14.24 -27.49
N SER A 51 -9.84 -15.23 -28.20
CA SER A 51 -10.48 -16.40 -27.57
C SER A 51 -9.46 -17.03 -26.62
N GLY A 52 -9.85 -17.25 -25.37
CA GLY A 52 -8.95 -17.59 -24.29
C GLY A 52 -8.28 -18.95 -24.45
N MET A 53 -6.96 -19.01 -24.26
CA MET A 53 -6.28 -20.23 -23.84
C MET A 53 -6.15 -20.15 -22.31
N LYS A 54 -7.21 -20.54 -21.60
CA LYS A 54 -7.11 -20.94 -20.19
C LYS A 54 -6.98 -22.47 -20.19
N THR A 55 -5.79 -22.98 -19.93
CA THR A 55 -5.59 -24.38 -19.56
C THR A 55 -6.29 -24.63 -18.22
N ALA A 56 -7.53 -25.11 -18.29
CA ALA A 56 -8.30 -25.56 -17.14
C ALA A 56 -7.86 -26.98 -16.78
N LYS A 57 -7.37 -27.17 -15.54
CA LYS A 57 -7.37 -28.49 -14.90
C LYS A 57 -8.71 -28.65 -14.18
N ASN A 58 -9.46 -29.64 -14.65
CA ASN A 58 -10.70 -30.17 -14.07
C ASN A 58 -10.51 -30.68 -12.64
N VAL A 59 -11.58 -30.65 -11.83
CA VAL A 59 -12.13 -31.77 -11.01
C VAL A 59 -13.36 -31.25 -10.20
N PRO A 60 -14.39 -32.08 -9.95
CA PRO A 60 -15.80 -31.69 -10.06
C PRO A 60 -16.53 -31.42 -8.72
N GLN A 61 -17.64 -30.68 -8.82
CA GLN A 61 -18.64 -30.49 -7.76
C GLN A 61 -19.34 -31.82 -7.41
N LYS A 62 -19.48 -32.10 -6.11
CA LYS A 62 -20.40 -33.12 -5.59
C LYS A 62 -21.36 -32.48 -4.58
N ASN A 63 -22.64 -32.76 -4.79
CA ASN A 63 -23.79 -32.31 -4.01
C ASN A 63 -23.97 -33.11 -2.70
N ALA A 64 -24.81 -32.52 -1.84
CA ALA A 64 -25.72 -33.12 -0.86
C ALA A 64 -25.26 -33.24 0.60
N GLY A 65 -26.20 -32.94 1.52
CA GLY A 65 -26.24 -33.52 2.86
C GLY A 65 -26.39 -32.52 4.00
N LYS A 66 -27.63 -32.30 4.43
CA LYS A 66 -28.05 -31.55 5.62
C LYS A 66 -28.08 -32.52 6.82
N THR A 67 -27.47 -32.19 7.96
CA THR A 67 -27.95 -32.59 9.31
C THR A 67 -27.28 -31.77 10.42
N SER A 68 -28.12 -31.39 11.37
CA SER A 68 -27.91 -30.68 12.62
C SER A 68 -27.12 -31.48 13.68
N SER A 69 -26.43 -30.78 14.58
CA SER A 69 -26.56 -30.96 16.04
C SER A 69 -25.77 -29.88 16.80
N ASP A 70 -26.45 -29.34 17.79
CA ASP A 70 -26.06 -28.34 18.79
C ASP A 70 -25.12 -28.93 19.86
N ALA A 71 -24.22 -28.11 20.42
CA ALA A 71 -23.58 -28.30 21.74
C ALA A 71 -22.74 -27.05 22.09
N GLY A 72 -23.20 -26.28 23.07
CA GLY A 72 -22.61 -25.01 23.51
C GLY A 72 -21.44 -25.12 24.50
N SER A 73 -20.93 -23.97 24.94
CA SER A 73 -20.39 -23.75 26.28
C SER A 73 -20.21 -22.25 26.56
N GLU A 74 -20.51 -21.89 27.81
CA GLU A 74 -20.67 -20.57 28.45
C GLU A 74 -19.45 -19.64 28.46
N GLY A 75 -19.69 -18.35 28.70
CA GLY A 75 -18.66 -17.47 29.28
C GLY A 75 -18.78 -15.95 29.07
N THR A 76 -19.79 -15.34 29.69
CA THR A 76 -19.82 -14.00 30.34
C THR A 76 -19.55 -12.70 29.54
N ASP A 77 -20.51 -11.79 29.71
CA ASP A 77 -20.72 -10.46 29.11
C ASP A 77 -19.98 -9.35 29.89
N ASP A 78 -19.57 -8.29 29.18
CA ASP A 78 -19.63 -6.90 29.66
C ASP A 78 -19.48 -5.90 28.48
N GLY A 79 -20.59 -5.79 27.72
CA GLY A 79 -21.23 -4.54 27.30
C GLY A 79 -20.43 -3.34 26.76
N THR A 80 -20.45 -3.13 25.44
CA THR A 80 -20.85 -1.85 24.84
C THR A 80 -21.58 -2.11 23.51
N LYS A 81 -22.85 -1.69 23.43
CA LYS A 81 -23.84 -2.07 22.41
C LYS A 81 -23.55 -1.45 21.03
N ILE A 82 -23.44 -2.27 20.00
CA ILE A 82 -23.43 -1.87 18.58
C ILE A 82 -24.89 -1.91 18.08
N PRO A 83 -25.42 -0.88 17.40
CA PRO A 83 -26.81 -0.86 16.93
C PRO A 83 -27.08 -1.85 15.78
N ASP A 84 -28.22 -2.54 15.88
CA ASP A 84 -28.71 -3.68 15.05
C ASP A 84 -29.19 -3.34 13.62
N PHE A 85 -28.47 -2.51 12.87
CA PHE A 85 -28.77 -2.35 11.44
C PHE A 85 -27.52 -2.39 10.57
N LEU A 86 -26.91 -3.58 10.50
CA LEU A 86 -25.98 -3.90 9.42
C LEU A 86 -26.48 -5.16 8.70
N PRO A 87 -26.70 -5.11 7.37
CA PRO A 87 -27.09 -6.29 6.63
C PRO A 87 -25.97 -7.33 6.67
N GLU A 88 -26.30 -8.56 7.08
CA GLU A 88 -25.38 -9.68 7.17
C GLU A 88 -24.72 -9.97 5.82
N THR A 89 -23.48 -9.51 5.66
CA THR A 89 -22.65 -9.93 4.55
C THR A 89 -22.16 -11.35 4.83
N LYS A 90 -22.67 -12.31 4.06
CA LYS A 90 -22.19 -13.70 4.06
C LYS A 90 -20.67 -13.71 3.93
N ARG A 91 -19.98 -14.16 4.98
CA ARG A 91 -18.52 -14.33 4.98
C ARG A 91 -18.16 -15.43 3.99
N ILE A 92 -17.45 -15.06 2.93
CA ILE A 92 -16.85 -16.00 1.97
C ILE A 92 -15.63 -16.64 2.66
N PRO A 93 -15.51 -17.97 2.71
CA PRO A 93 -14.35 -18.63 3.31
C PRO A 93 -13.13 -18.48 2.39
N GLY A 94 -12.03 -17.98 2.96
CA GLY A 94 -10.78 -17.68 2.27
C GLY A 94 -10.56 -16.18 2.16
N ARG A 95 -9.85 -15.58 3.12
CA ARG A 95 -9.38 -14.19 3.00
C ARG A 95 -8.42 -14.12 1.79
N PRO A 96 -8.73 -13.37 0.73
CA PRO A 96 -7.81 -13.18 -0.39
C PRO A 96 -6.80 -12.04 -0.12
N PHE A 97 -6.79 -11.49 1.09
CA PHE A 97 -5.93 -10.38 1.49
C PHE A 97 -4.89 -10.87 2.48
N THR A 98 -3.62 -10.62 2.19
CA THR A 98 -2.51 -10.81 3.12
C THR A 98 -2.69 -9.90 4.34
N ALA A 99 -2.19 -10.33 5.50
CA ALA A 99 -2.19 -9.49 6.69
C ALA A 99 -1.43 -8.18 6.38
N HIS A 100 -2.09 -7.07 6.72
CA HIS A 100 -1.64 -5.68 6.60
C HIS A 100 -1.93 -4.91 5.32
N ASN A 101 -2.43 -5.50 4.22
CA ASN A 101 -2.95 -4.78 3.04
C ASN A 101 -2.16 -3.48 2.68
N THR A 102 -0.83 -3.57 2.72
CA THR A 102 0.10 -2.44 2.55
C THR A 102 0.46 -2.21 1.09
N GLU A 103 0.08 -3.12 0.19
CA GLU A 103 0.20 -2.86 -1.24
C GLU A 103 -0.82 -1.80 -1.65
N SER A 104 -0.32 -0.72 -2.24
CA SER A 104 -1.18 0.29 -2.85
C SER A 104 -2.13 -0.41 -3.82
N LEU A 105 -3.43 -0.18 -3.64
CA LEU A 105 -4.47 -0.60 -4.59
C LEU A 105 -4.09 -0.01 -5.95
N LYS A 106 -3.40 -0.80 -6.79
CA LYS A 106 -2.89 -0.35 -8.07
C LYS A 106 -4.10 0.11 -8.90
N HIS A 107 -4.25 1.41 -9.07
CA HIS A 107 -5.26 2.04 -9.91
C HIS A 107 -5.28 1.43 -11.34
N GLY A 108 -4.18 0.79 -11.76
CA GLY A 108 -4.04 -0.04 -12.96
C GLY A 108 -5.07 -1.18 -13.15
N ALA A 109 -5.71 -1.70 -12.09
CA ALA A 109 -6.71 -2.76 -12.23
C ALA A 109 -8.02 -2.27 -12.86
N TYR A 110 -8.44 -1.04 -12.55
CA TYR A 110 -9.65 -0.44 -13.10
C TYR A 110 -9.44 0.04 -14.53
N THR A 111 -8.25 0.55 -14.88
CA THR A 111 -7.89 0.99 -16.24
C THR A 111 -8.03 -0.16 -17.26
N ARG A 112 -7.65 -1.39 -16.88
CA ARG A 112 -7.85 -2.59 -17.72
C ARG A 112 -9.32 -2.95 -17.97
N ARG A 113 -10.22 -2.58 -17.06
CA ARG A 113 -11.67 -2.82 -17.20
C ARG A 113 -12.37 -1.72 -17.99
N LEU A 114 -11.82 -0.51 -17.97
CA LEU A 114 -12.37 0.66 -18.64
C LEU A 114 -12.05 0.73 -20.15
N LEU A 115 -11.38 -0.29 -20.73
CA LEU A 115 -11.01 -0.34 -22.16
C LEU A 115 -10.16 0.85 -22.63
N LEU A 116 -9.42 1.49 -21.72
CA LEU A 116 -8.47 2.55 -22.08
C LEU A 116 -7.33 1.98 -22.93
N SER A 117 -6.73 2.83 -23.77
CA SER A 117 -5.59 2.44 -24.61
C SER A 117 -4.42 1.96 -23.75
N ASP A 118 -3.67 0.98 -24.25
CA ASP A 118 -2.50 0.40 -23.56
C ASP A 118 -1.54 1.47 -23.04
N ASP A 119 -1.31 2.54 -23.82
CA ASP A 119 -0.45 3.67 -23.43
C ASP A 119 -0.90 4.31 -22.10
N VAL A 120 -2.19 4.64 -21.96
CA VAL A 120 -2.75 5.23 -20.73
C VAL A 120 -2.70 4.24 -19.57
N THR A 121 -2.85 2.95 -19.84
CA THR A 121 -2.73 1.93 -18.78
C THR A 121 -1.31 1.83 -18.24
N ILE A 122 -0.30 1.89 -19.11
CA ILE A 122 1.11 1.86 -18.73
C ILE A 122 1.49 3.13 -17.98
N ASP A 123 1.08 4.30 -18.48
CA ASP A 123 1.36 5.57 -17.82
C ASP A 123 0.72 5.61 -16.41
N SER A 124 -0.52 5.13 -16.26
CA SER A 124 -1.21 5.06 -14.96
C SER A 124 -0.52 4.15 -13.93
N LEU A 125 0.29 3.19 -14.37
CA LEU A 125 1.09 2.35 -13.47
C LEU A 125 2.35 3.08 -13.00
N ASN A 126 2.83 4.04 -13.77
CA ASN A 126 4.07 4.77 -13.52
C ASN A 126 3.84 6.13 -12.84
N THR A 127 2.60 6.63 -12.78
CA THR A 127 2.25 7.87 -12.07
C THR A 127 2.48 7.73 -10.58
N LYS A 128 3.25 8.65 -10.00
CA LYS A 128 3.53 8.72 -8.56
C LYS A 128 2.78 9.86 -7.88
N LEU A 129 2.66 9.81 -6.55
CA LEU A 129 2.09 10.92 -5.75
C LEU A 129 2.85 12.25 -5.97
N SER A 130 4.16 12.19 -6.23
CA SER A 130 4.96 13.38 -6.57
C SER A 130 4.49 14.08 -7.85
N ASP A 131 4.05 13.28 -8.83
CA ASP A 131 3.65 13.78 -10.14
C ASP A 131 2.27 14.42 -10.04
N GLU A 132 1.37 13.83 -9.23
CA GLU A 132 0.09 14.46 -8.87
C GLU A 132 0.31 15.79 -8.15
N LEU A 133 1.23 15.84 -7.18
CA LEU A 133 1.55 17.07 -6.46
C LEU A 133 2.06 18.17 -7.41
N PHE A 134 2.94 17.80 -8.35
CA PHE A 134 3.43 18.71 -9.38
C PHE A 134 2.28 19.25 -10.24
N LEU A 135 1.40 18.37 -10.73
CA LEU A 135 0.27 18.76 -11.57
C LEU A 135 -0.70 19.70 -10.83
N VAL A 136 -1.03 19.41 -9.57
CA VAL A 136 -1.94 20.27 -8.79
C VAL A 136 -1.29 21.62 -8.50
N ARG A 137 0.01 21.67 -8.18
CA ARG A 137 0.74 22.95 -8.03
C ARG A 137 0.75 23.75 -9.33
N ALA A 138 1.03 23.11 -10.46
CA ALA A 138 1.01 23.75 -11.78
C ALA A 138 -0.40 24.28 -12.13
N ALA A 139 -1.45 23.50 -11.84
CA ALA A 139 -2.83 23.92 -12.02
C ALA A 139 -3.19 25.11 -11.13
N ASN A 140 -2.72 25.12 -9.88
CA ASN A 140 -2.90 26.24 -8.96
C ASN A 140 -2.24 27.52 -9.48
N MET A 141 -0.99 27.43 -9.93
CA MET A 141 -0.28 28.56 -10.54
C MET A 141 -0.98 29.06 -11.80
N THR A 142 -1.45 28.15 -12.65
CA THR A 142 -2.22 28.52 -13.86
C THR A 142 -3.49 29.28 -13.49
N ALA A 143 -4.24 28.82 -12.48
CA ALA A 143 -5.42 29.52 -11.99
C ALA A 143 -5.10 30.93 -11.48
N VAL A 144 -4.04 31.09 -10.68
CA VAL A 144 -3.58 32.41 -10.20
C VAL A 144 -3.23 33.34 -11.36
N THR A 145 -2.47 32.86 -12.37
CA THR A 145 -2.14 33.68 -13.53
C THR A 145 -3.37 34.09 -14.34
N ASN A 146 -4.37 33.22 -14.44
CA ASN A 146 -5.61 33.51 -15.17
C ASN A 146 -6.48 34.51 -14.41
N ILE A 147 -6.56 34.41 -13.08
CA ILE A 147 -7.22 35.43 -12.25
C ILE A 147 -6.59 36.80 -12.54
N GLY A 148 -5.26 36.91 -12.48
CA GLY A 148 -4.56 38.18 -12.78
C GLY A 148 -4.86 38.75 -14.17
N LYS A 149 -4.97 37.87 -15.19
CA LYS A 149 -5.34 38.27 -16.56
C LYS A 149 -6.79 38.74 -16.65
N TRP A 150 -7.71 38.03 -16.00
CA TRP A 150 -9.12 38.40 -16.00
C TRP A 150 -9.38 39.68 -15.20
N THR A 151 -8.68 39.88 -14.08
CA THR A 151 -8.76 41.12 -13.30
C THR A 151 -8.27 42.33 -14.11
N ALA A 152 -7.19 42.20 -14.87
CA ALA A 152 -6.72 43.27 -15.75
C ALA A 152 -7.73 43.59 -16.87
N ARG A 153 -8.40 42.57 -17.42
CA ARG A 153 -9.42 42.74 -18.48
C ARG A 153 -10.72 43.36 -18.01
N ILE A 154 -10.99 43.41 -16.70
CA ILE A 154 -12.23 43.97 -16.16
C ILE A 154 -12.37 45.47 -16.44
N GLU A 155 -11.25 46.20 -16.52
CA GLU A 155 -11.25 47.66 -16.71
C GLU A 155 -11.73 48.07 -18.11
N ASP A 156 -11.38 47.28 -19.13
CA ASP A 156 -11.70 47.56 -20.54
C ASP A 156 -12.98 46.84 -21.04
N ALA A 157 -13.59 46.00 -20.21
CA ALA A 157 -14.68 45.12 -20.60
C ALA A 157 -16.06 45.81 -20.56
N THR A 158 -16.97 45.34 -21.42
CA THR A 158 -18.39 45.71 -21.34
C THR A 158 -19.03 45.20 -20.04
N PRO A 159 -20.14 45.78 -19.55
CA PRO A 159 -20.76 45.35 -18.28
C PRO A 159 -21.18 43.87 -18.26
N GLU A 160 -21.58 43.31 -19.40
CA GLU A 160 -21.91 41.89 -19.52
C GLU A 160 -20.66 40.98 -19.41
N GLU A 161 -19.58 41.36 -20.11
CA GLU A 161 -18.29 40.66 -20.03
C GLU A 161 -17.68 40.77 -18.64
N GLN A 162 -17.85 41.92 -17.96
CA GLN A 162 -17.38 42.14 -16.61
C GLN A 162 -18.02 41.15 -15.64
N LYS A 163 -19.33 40.88 -15.78
CA LYS A 163 -20.02 39.87 -14.97
C LYS A 163 -19.44 38.47 -15.21
N ASN A 164 -19.26 38.07 -16.46
CA ASN A 164 -18.69 36.77 -16.81
C ASN A 164 -17.24 36.62 -16.28
N LEU A 165 -16.41 37.66 -16.39
CA LEU A 165 -15.05 37.66 -15.84
C LEU A 165 -15.05 37.51 -14.32
N ARG A 166 -15.95 38.20 -13.61
CA ARG A 166 -16.11 38.04 -12.15
C ARG A 166 -16.53 36.62 -11.76
N GLU A 167 -17.42 36.00 -12.53
CA GLU A 167 -17.82 34.60 -12.32
C GLU A 167 -16.66 33.63 -12.54
N GLN A 168 -15.85 33.84 -13.61
CA GLN A 168 -14.66 33.03 -13.87
C GLN A 168 -13.59 33.19 -12.77
N ILE A 169 -13.38 34.40 -12.28
CA ILE A 169 -12.47 34.68 -11.15
C ILE A 169 -12.96 33.94 -9.90
N ALA A 170 -14.22 34.09 -9.52
CA ALA A 170 -14.79 33.42 -8.34
C ALA A 170 -14.71 31.88 -8.46
N ALA A 171 -14.94 31.34 -9.66
CA ALA A 171 -14.79 29.92 -9.93
C ALA A 171 -13.33 29.45 -9.78
N ALA A 172 -12.37 30.24 -10.27
CA ALA A 172 -10.94 29.94 -10.14
C ALA A 172 -10.45 30.07 -8.69
N GLU A 173 -10.88 31.07 -7.93
CA GLU A 173 -10.58 31.20 -6.49
C GLU A 173 -11.07 29.99 -5.71
N LYS A 174 -12.31 29.54 -5.98
CA LYS A 174 -12.83 28.29 -5.39
C LYS A 174 -12.02 27.06 -5.84
N GLY A 175 -11.51 27.07 -7.08
CA GLY A 175 -10.59 26.06 -7.59
C GLY A 175 -9.27 26.03 -6.80
N ILE A 176 -8.67 27.19 -6.57
CA ILE A 176 -7.44 27.38 -5.79
C ILE A 176 -7.60 26.81 -4.37
N MET A 177 -8.69 27.14 -3.67
CA MET A 177 -8.94 26.62 -2.33
C MET A 177 -8.96 25.08 -2.27
N ARG A 178 -9.57 24.42 -3.27
CA ARG A 178 -9.57 22.96 -3.37
C ARG A 178 -8.17 22.41 -3.69
N ASN A 179 -7.45 23.08 -4.59
CA ASN A 179 -6.09 22.69 -4.95
C ASN A 179 -5.14 22.80 -3.75
N ILE A 180 -5.26 23.86 -2.94
CA ILE A 180 -4.48 24.04 -1.70
C ILE A 180 -4.74 22.87 -0.75
N ALA A 181 -6.01 22.55 -0.47
CA ALA A 181 -6.36 21.41 0.39
C ALA A 181 -5.79 20.08 -0.15
N ARG A 182 -5.80 19.89 -1.47
CA ARG A 182 -5.21 18.70 -2.11
C ARG A 182 -3.69 18.69 -2.03
N ILE A 183 -3.02 19.82 -2.21
CA ILE A 183 -1.56 19.98 -2.07
C ILE A 183 -1.14 19.59 -0.66
N GLU A 184 -1.78 20.17 0.36
CA GLU A 184 -1.48 19.85 1.75
C GLU A 184 -1.73 18.36 2.05
N SER A 185 -2.81 17.78 1.53
CA SER A 185 -3.09 16.36 1.70
C SER A 185 -2.02 15.49 1.08
N LEU A 186 -1.55 15.82 -0.12
CA LEU A 186 -0.51 15.06 -0.81
C LEU A 186 0.85 15.20 -0.11
N GLU A 187 1.20 16.40 0.37
CA GLU A 187 2.41 16.64 1.15
C GLU A 187 2.40 15.86 2.47
N ARG A 188 1.27 15.83 3.18
CA ARG A 188 1.10 15.01 4.38
C ARG A 188 1.31 13.53 4.09
N SER A 189 0.73 13.01 3.00
CA SER A 189 0.92 11.61 2.61
C SER A 189 2.36 11.29 2.22
N LEU A 190 3.02 12.16 1.45
CA LEU A 190 4.44 11.99 1.09
C LEU A 190 5.35 12.03 2.32
N GLY A 191 5.09 12.95 3.25
CA GLY A 191 5.81 13.01 4.52
C GLY A 191 5.64 11.75 5.36
N ALA A 192 4.40 11.23 5.47
CA ALA A 192 4.13 9.98 6.17
C ALA A 192 4.86 8.79 5.54
N LEU A 193 4.87 8.69 4.20
CA LEU A 193 5.61 7.65 3.48
C LEU A 193 7.12 7.74 3.71
N ALA A 194 7.67 8.95 3.74
CA ALA A 194 9.09 9.16 4.04
C ALA A 194 9.45 8.70 5.46
N ILE A 195 8.60 9.00 6.45
CA ILE A 195 8.77 8.53 7.83
C ILE A 195 8.68 7.00 7.87
N MET A 196 7.68 6.42 7.23
CA MET A 196 7.49 4.96 7.16
C MET A 196 8.67 4.24 6.49
N ALA A 197 9.35 4.88 5.54
CA ALA A 197 10.53 4.29 4.89
C ALA A 197 11.74 4.21 5.83
N VAL A 198 11.93 5.19 6.73
CA VAL A 198 13.07 5.27 7.64
C VAL A 198 12.83 4.53 8.97
N THR A 199 11.58 4.48 9.42
CA THR A 199 11.20 3.91 10.73
C THR A 199 11.65 2.45 10.94
N PRO A 200 11.56 1.53 9.95
CA PRO A 200 11.99 0.15 10.12
C PRO A 200 13.48 0.02 10.46
N ALA A 201 14.36 0.78 9.78
CA ALA A 201 15.79 0.75 10.06
C ALA A 201 16.10 1.23 11.48
N LYS A 202 15.40 2.27 11.94
CA LYS A 202 15.50 2.75 13.33
C LYS A 202 15.05 1.69 14.33
N ILE A 203 13.93 1.01 14.07
CA ILE A 203 13.43 -0.07 14.93
C ILE A 203 14.44 -1.21 14.99
N ILE A 204 14.99 -1.63 13.85
CA ILE A 204 15.99 -2.72 13.78
C ILE A 204 17.21 -2.36 14.61
N ALA A 205 17.81 -1.18 14.40
CA ALA A 205 18.98 -0.74 15.15
C ALA A 205 18.71 -0.65 16.66
N ASP A 206 17.55 -0.13 17.05
CA ASP A 206 17.13 -0.06 18.47
C ASP A 206 16.90 -1.45 19.07
N THR A 207 16.35 -2.40 18.30
CA THR A 207 16.20 -3.79 18.72
C THR A 207 17.53 -4.52 18.88
N GLU A 208 18.47 -4.31 17.96
CA GLU A 208 19.82 -4.88 18.02
C GLU A 208 20.61 -4.33 19.22
N TYR A 209 20.53 -3.02 19.46
CA TYR A 209 21.13 -2.38 20.63
C TYR A 209 20.60 -2.99 21.94
N ARG A 210 19.26 -3.14 22.07
CA ARG A 210 18.66 -3.78 23.26
C ARG A 210 19.05 -5.25 23.40
N ALA A 211 19.19 -5.98 22.29
CA ALA A 211 19.64 -7.37 22.31
C ALA A 211 21.08 -7.47 22.83
N ALA A 212 22.01 -6.67 22.29
CA ALA A 212 23.40 -6.62 22.75
C ALA A 212 23.53 -6.20 24.22
N ALA A 213 22.73 -5.23 24.67
CA ALA A 213 22.68 -4.84 26.07
C ALA A 213 22.22 -5.99 26.98
N ARG A 214 21.20 -6.77 26.56
CA ARG A 214 20.75 -7.97 27.29
C ARG A 214 21.82 -9.05 27.32
N GLU A 215 22.50 -9.30 26.21
CA GLU A 215 23.59 -10.29 26.16
C GLU A 215 24.74 -9.91 27.08
N LYS A 216 25.09 -8.63 27.14
CA LYS A 216 26.09 -8.12 28.10
C LYS A 216 25.68 -8.38 29.54
N VAL A 217 24.46 -7.97 29.92
CA VAL A 217 23.94 -8.21 31.28
C VAL A 217 23.91 -9.70 31.60
N LYS A 218 23.49 -10.54 30.64
CA LYS A 218 23.49 -11.99 30.79
C LYS A 218 24.90 -12.54 31.04
N ALA A 219 25.89 -12.11 30.26
CA ALA A 219 27.28 -12.52 30.45
C ALA A 219 27.82 -12.09 31.83
N GLU A 220 27.50 -10.88 32.29
CA GLU A 220 27.83 -10.41 33.64
C GLU A 220 27.18 -11.28 34.72
N THR A 221 25.89 -11.63 34.57
CA THR A 221 25.22 -12.54 35.51
C THR A 221 25.81 -13.95 35.50
N ASP A 222 26.19 -14.48 34.34
CA ASP A 222 26.81 -15.79 34.22
C ASP A 222 28.18 -15.81 34.94
N ILE A 223 28.96 -14.74 34.81
CA ILE A 223 30.22 -14.56 35.55
C ILE A 223 29.97 -14.56 37.06
N LEU A 224 29.03 -13.75 37.56
CA LEU A 224 28.70 -13.68 39.00
C LEU A 224 28.28 -15.05 39.55
N THR A 225 27.43 -15.76 38.79
CA THR A 225 26.98 -17.11 39.16
C THR A 225 28.15 -18.11 39.20
N SER A 226 29.07 -18.03 38.23
CA SER A 226 30.27 -18.90 38.18
C SER A 226 31.24 -18.64 39.33
N GLN A 227 31.36 -17.38 39.77
CA GLN A 227 32.23 -16.99 40.88
C GLN A 227 31.64 -17.36 42.25
N LYS A 228 30.49 -18.05 42.30
CA LYS A 228 29.71 -18.32 43.52
C LYS A 228 29.37 -17.06 44.33
N GLN A 229 29.56 -15.87 43.75
CA GLN A 229 28.89 -14.66 44.16
C GLN A 229 27.45 -14.80 43.64
N GLY A 230 26.67 -15.63 44.33
CA GLY A 230 25.24 -15.71 44.09
C GLY A 230 24.67 -14.29 44.05
N VAL A 231 23.71 -14.04 43.17
CA VAL A 231 23.10 -12.70 43.04
C VAL A 231 22.53 -12.31 44.40
N THR A 232 23.28 -11.53 45.18
CA THR A 232 22.85 -10.96 46.45
C THR A 232 21.92 -9.81 46.11
N THR A 233 20.70 -10.14 45.69
CA THR A 233 19.67 -9.13 45.64
C THR A 233 19.29 -8.77 47.08
N PRO A 234 18.88 -7.52 47.35
CA PRO A 234 18.40 -7.14 48.69
C PRO A 234 17.29 -8.08 49.19
N MET A 235 16.48 -8.63 48.28
CA MET A 235 15.47 -9.66 48.60
C MET A 235 16.08 -11.00 49.02
N THR A 236 17.18 -11.43 48.40
CA THR A 236 17.90 -12.64 48.80
C THR A 236 18.43 -12.51 50.23
N GLU A 237 18.96 -11.34 50.60
CA GLU A 237 19.43 -11.06 51.95
C GLU A 237 18.28 -11.08 52.96
N ILE A 238 17.17 -10.40 52.66
CA ILE A 238 15.97 -10.40 53.52
C ILE A 238 15.44 -11.83 53.72
N VAL A 239 15.33 -12.64 52.66
CA VAL A 239 14.86 -14.02 52.75
C VAL A 239 15.83 -14.91 53.55
N SER A 240 17.13 -14.72 53.40
CA SER A 240 18.14 -15.44 54.21
C SER A 240 17.99 -15.09 55.69
N THR A 241 17.89 -13.80 56.03
CA THR A 241 17.71 -13.36 57.42
C THR A 241 16.43 -13.92 58.06
N LEU A 242 15.34 -14.03 57.30
CA LEU A 242 14.09 -14.64 57.78
C LEU A 242 14.21 -16.15 58.01
N HIS A 243 14.95 -16.87 57.14
CA HIS A 243 15.22 -18.30 57.33
C HIS A 243 16.08 -18.55 58.58
N ASP A 244 17.10 -17.72 58.80
CA ASP A 244 17.97 -17.82 59.98
C ASP A 244 17.18 -17.56 61.28
N MET A 245 16.25 -16.59 61.25
CA MET A 245 15.32 -16.34 62.37
C MET A 245 14.32 -17.47 62.61
N SER A 246 13.97 -18.26 61.59
CA SER A 246 13.04 -19.40 61.75
C SER A 246 13.71 -20.61 62.41
N HIS A 247 15.03 -20.75 62.33
CA HIS A 247 15.77 -21.86 62.95
C HIS A 247 16.20 -21.57 64.39
N SER A 248 16.18 -20.31 64.85
CA SER A 248 16.44 -19.96 66.26
C SER A 248 15.28 -20.26 67.22
N GLY A 249 14.18 -20.84 66.71
CA GLY A 249 12.96 -21.13 67.49
C GLY A 249 12.77 -22.61 67.89
N ARG A 250 13.72 -23.50 67.58
CA ARG A 250 13.61 -24.91 68.00
C ARG A 250 14.00 -25.06 69.48
N LEU A 251 12.98 -25.26 70.31
CA LEU A 251 13.05 -25.59 71.74
C LEU A 251 13.64 -27.00 71.91
N ASP A 252 14.97 -27.14 71.98
CA ASP A 252 15.63 -28.42 72.31
C ASP A 252 16.06 -28.52 73.80
N ASP A 253 15.68 -27.56 74.66
CA ASP A 253 15.95 -27.61 76.11
C ASP A 253 14.64 -27.64 76.92
N ILE A 254 14.01 -28.82 77.04
CA ILE A 254 13.06 -29.11 78.12
C ILE A 254 13.76 -30.13 79.04
N PRO A 255 14.12 -29.79 80.29
CA PRO A 255 14.70 -30.75 81.21
C PRO A 255 13.64 -31.80 81.58
N GLU A 256 13.95 -33.08 81.36
CA GLU A 256 13.17 -34.22 81.85
C GLU A 256 13.35 -34.34 83.38
N GLU A 257 12.25 -34.27 84.14
CA GLU A 257 12.13 -34.80 85.51
C GLU A 257 11.64 -36.25 85.50
#